data_AF-A0A2V7VRI9-F1
#
_entry.id   AF-A0A2V7VRI9-F1
#
_cell.length_a   1.000
_cell.length_b   1.000
_cell.length_c   1.000
_cell.angle_alpha   90.00
_cell.angle_beta   90.00
_cell.angle_gamma   90.00
#
_symmetry.space_group_name_H-M   'P 1'
#
loop_
_entity.id
_entity.type
_entity.pdbx_description
1 polymer ?
#
loop_
_entity_poly.entity_id
_entity_poly.type
_entity_poly.pdbx_seq_one_letter_code
_entity_poly.pdbx_strand_id
1 'polypeptide(L)' 'MPTAARIDVLLSVLNATDVGPLDSVADKLRQVQEELRGLDQPALADRAGEAVAALQRGDLAEFKRARAFLQSKIGHLR' A
#
# COMPACT_ATOMS: atom_id res chain seq x y z
N MET A 1 9.69 0.48 -15.71
CA MET A 1 8.22 0.40 -15.65
C MET A 1 7.70 1.75 -15.18
N PRO A 2 6.58 2.26 -15.73
CA PRO A 2 5.93 3.46 -15.20
C PRO A 2 5.52 3.22 -13.74
N THR A 3 5.72 4.23 -12.87
CA THR A 3 5.60 4.12 -11.41
C THR A 3 4.25 3.55 -10.95
N ALA A 4 3.15 3.93 -11.60
CA ALA A 4 1.81 3.38 -11.29
C ALA A 4 1.72 1.86 -11.47
N ALA A 5 2.35 1.30 -12.51
CA ALA A 5 2.33 -0.14 -12.75
C ALA A 5 3.12 -0.92 -11.69
N ARG A 6 4.14 -0.31 -11.09
CA ARG A 6 4.90 -0.91 -9.98
C ARG A 6 4.07 -0.93 -8.69
N ILE A 7 3.35 0.14 -8.40
CA ILE A 7 2.49 0.18 -7.20
C ILE A 7 1.38 -0.87 -7.27
N ASP A 8 0.77 -1.09 -8.44
CA ASP A 8 -0.27 -2.12 -8.60
C ASP A 8 0.25 -3.53 -8.33
N VAL A 9 1.48 -3.83 -8.73
CA VAL A 9 2.14 -5.11 -8.45
C VAL A 9 2.35 -5.26 -6.94
N LEU A 10 2.84 -4.21 -6.27
CA LEU A 10 3.03 -4.22 -4.81
C LEU A 10 1.71 -4.43 -4.05
N LEU A 11 0.65 -3.73 -4.44
CA LEU A 11 -0.68 -3.87 -3.82
C LEU A 11 -1.31 -5.25 -4.09
N SER A 12 -1.07 -5.83 -5.26
CA SER A 12 -1.52 -7.19 -5.59
C SER A 12 -0.81 -8.24 -4.75
N VAL A 13 0.48 -8.06 -4.48
CA VAL A 13 1.25 -8.94 -3.57
C VAL A 13 0.75 -8.82 -2.13
N LEU A 14 0.34 -7.64 -1.68
CA LEU A 14 -0.33 -7.43 -0.39
C LEU A 14 -1.76 -8.03 -0.33
N ASN A 15 -2.26 -8.56 -1.44
CA ASN A 15 -3.55 -9.25 -1.54
C ASN A 15 -3.45 -10.77 -1.60
N ALA A 16 -2.26 -11.33 -1.84
CA ALA A 16 -2.07 -12.76 -1.73
C ALA A 16 -2.21 -13.19 -0.25
N THR A 17 -2.95 -14.26 -0.02
CA THR A 17 -3.19 -14.85 1.32
C THR A 17 -1.91 -15.26 2.05
N ASP A 18 -0.80 -15.33 1.31
CA ASP A 18 0.54 -15.67 1.78
C ASP A 18 1.45 -14.44 1.65
N VAL A 19 1.15 -13.41 2.43
CA VAL A 19 2.12 -12.34 2.65
C VAL A 19 3.11 -12.91 3.66
N GLY A 20 4.40 -12.92 3.32
CA GLY A 20 5.48 -13.35 4.21
C GLY A 20 5.47 -12.60 5.57
N PRO A 21 6.53 -12.70 6.38
CA PRO A 21 6.54 -12.09 7.72
C PRO A 21 6.04 -10.65 7.68
N LEU A 22 5.24 -10.24 8.70
CA LEU A 22 4.56 -8.93 8.77
C LEU A 22 5.49 -7.76 8.42
N ASP A 23 6.78 -7.88 8.71
CA ASP A 23 7.82 -6.92 8.33
C ASP A 23 7.94 -6.73 6.81
N SER A 24 7.91 -7.80 6.02
CA SER A 24 7.92 -7.75 4.56
C SER A 24 6.68 -7.06 3.97
N VAL A 25 5.54 -7.11 4.68
CA VAL A 25 4.30 -6.42 4.30
C VAL A 25 4.44 -4.93 4.57
N ALA A 26 4.99 -4.58 5.75
CA ALA A 26 5.26 -3.21 6.14
C ALA A 26 6.29 -2.55 5.20
N ASP A 27 7.35 -3.26 4.80
CA ASP A 27 8.37 -2.78 3.88
C ASP A 27 7.78 -2.44 2.51
N LYS A 28 6.94 -3.33 1.95
CA LYS A 28 6.26 -3.10 0.67
C LYS A 28 5.30 -1.90 0.74
N LEU A 29 4.59 -1.71 1.84
CA LEU A 29 3.73 -0.54 2.03
C LEU A 29 4.53 0.76 2.15
N ARG A 30 5.69 0.73 2.81
CA ARG A 30 6.60 1.89 2.84
C ARG A 30 7.10 2.23 1.44
N GLN A 31 7.43 1.23 0.64
CA GLN A 31 7.78 1.45 -0.77
C GLN A 31 6.61 2.08 -1.55
N VAL A 32 5.37 1.61 -1.36
CA VAL A 32 4.18 2.24 -1.97
C VAL A 32 4.03 3.69 -1.52
N GLN A 33 4.24 3.99 -0.24
CA GLN A 33 4.19 5.35 0.29
C GLN A 33 5.22 6.27 -0.39
N GLU A 34 6.47 5.82 -0.54
CA GLU A 34 7.52 6.59 -1.22
C GLU A 34 7.20 6.82 -2.70
N GLU A 35 6.70 5.80 -3.40
CA GLU A 35 6.31 5.91 -4.80
C GLU A 35 5.13 6.87 -5.00
N LEU A 36 4.17 6.90 -4.06
CA LEU A 36 3.06 7.86 -4.08
C LEU A 36 3.51 9.31 -3.83
N ARG A 37 4.51 9.51 -2.95
CA ARG A 37 5.14 10.84 -2.79
C ARG A 37 5.84 11.29 -4.07
N GLY A 38 6.55 10.37 -4.74
CA GLY A 38 7.20 10.65 -6.02
C GLY A 38 6.21 10.93 -7.18
N LEU A 39 4.93 10.62 -6.99
CA LEU A 39 3.85 10.92 -7.94
C LEU A 39 3.03 12.16 -7.57
N ASP A 40 3.48 12.97 -6.61
CA ASP A 40 2.74 14.12 -6.06
C ASP A 40 1.33 13.73 -5.56
N GLN A 41 1.20 12.53 -4.98
CA GLN A 41 -0.03 12.04 -4.35
C GLN A 41 0.11 11.96 -2.81
N PRO A 42 0.31 13.08 -2.10
CA PRO A 42 0.60 13.07 -0.66
C PRO A 42 -0.54 12.45 0.16
N ALA A 43 -1.80 12.71 -0.19
CA ALA A 43 -2.95 12.14 0.52
C ALA A 43 -3.01 10.60 0.43
N LEU A 44 -2.58 10.02 -0.70
CA LEU A 44 -2.48 8.57 -0.85
C LEU A 44 -1.27 8.03 -0.08
N ALA A 45 -0.16 8.76 -0.07
CA ALA A 45 1.02 8.40 0.71
C ALA A 45 0.75 8.38 2.22
N ASP A 46 -0.04 9.32 2.73
CA ASP A 46 -0.46 9.34 4.14
C ASP A 46 -1.33 8.12 4.46
N ARG A 47 -2.27 7.79 3.57
CA ARG A 47 -3.12 6.60 3.71
C ARG A 47 -2.33 5.29 3.67
N ALA A 48 -1.24 5.23 2.91
CA ALA A 48 -0.30 4.10 2.96
C ALA A 48 0.44 4.02 4.30
N GLY A 49 0.82 5.16 4.89
CA GLY A 49 1.39 5.23 6.23
C GLY A 49 0.43 4.74 7.32
N GLU A 50 -0.84 5.10 7.22
CA GLU A 50 -1.89 4.61 8.13
C GLU A 50 -2.06 3.08 8.04
N ALA A 51 -1.94 2.51 6.82
CA ALA A 51 -1.97 1.07 6.63
C ALA A 51 -0.79 0.37 7.32
N VAL A 52 0.42 0.96 7.28
CA VAL A 52 1.60 0.45 8.01
C VAL A 52 1.37 0.50 9.52
N ALA A 53 0.86 1.62 10.03
CA ALA A 53 0.60 1.79 11.46
C ALA A 53 -0.46 0.80 11.96
N ALA A 54 -1.53 0.57 11.19
CA ALA A 54 -2.55 -0.43 11.50
C ALA A 54 -1.95 -1.84 11.57
N LEU A 55 -1.10 -2.20 10.59
CA LEU A 55 -0.41 -3.49 10.56
C LEU A 55 0.49 -3.68 11.79
N GLN A 56 1.26 -2.66 12.18
CA GLN A 56 2.14 -2.71 13.37
C GLN A 56 1.37 -2.87 14.68
N ARG A 57 0.15 -2.31 14.76
CA ARG A 57 -0.75 -2.48 15.91
C ARG A 57 -1.53 -3.81 15.89
N GLY A 58 -1.39 -4.61 14.84
CA GLY A 58 -2.17 -5.83 14.64
C GLY A 58 -3.62 -5.59 14.20
N ASP A 59 -3.99 -4.37 13.81
CA ASP A 59 -5.33 -4.06 13.30
C ASP A 59 -5.44 -4.43 11.82
N LEU A 60 -5.69 -5.72 11.59
CA LEU A 60 -5.82 -6.27 10.24
C LEU A 60 -7.06 -5.74 9.50
N ALA A 61 -8.11 -5.32 10.22
CA ALA A 61 -9.33 -4.80 9.61
C ALA A 61 -9.09 -3.41 9.01
N GLU A 62 -8.44 -2.53 9.76
CA GLU A 62 -8.04 -1.21 9.29
C GLU A 62 -7.01 -1.30 8.16
N PHE A 63 -6.02 -2.18 8.28
CA PHE A 63 -5.06 -2.46 7.22
C PHE A 63 -5.75 -2.83 5.89
N LYS A 64 -6.67 -3.81 5.92
CA LYS A 64 -7.40 -4.25 4.72
C LYS A 64 -8.22 -3.12 4.08
N ARG A 65 -8.88 -2.28 4.89
CA ARG A 65 -9.65 -1.13 4.39
C ARG A 65 -8.74 -0.09 3.72
N ALA A 66 -7.64 0.26 4.36
CA ALA A 66 -6.68 1.22 3.81
C ALA A 66 -6.05 0.71 2.50
N ARG A 67 -5.67 -0.57 2.44
CA ARG A 67 -5.15 -1.20 1.22
C ARG A 67 -6.18 -1.21 0.07
N ALA A 68 -7.43 -1.59 0.35
CA ALA A 68 -8.48 -1.61 -0.66
C ALA A 68 -8.76 -0.22 -1.24
N PHE A 69 -8.72 0.81 -0.39
CA PHE A 69 -8.83 2.20 -0.81
C PHE A 69 -7.69 2.61 -1.76
N LEU A 70 -6.44 2.29 -1.40
CA LEU A 70 -5.27 2.57 -2.25
C LEU A 70 -5.39 1.88 -3.61
N GLN A 71 -5.77 0.60 -3.61
CA GLN A 71 -5.97 -0.16 -4.84
C GLN A 71 -7.04 0.44 -5.74
N SER A 72 -8.16 0.89 -5.17
CA SER A 72 -9.21 1.59 -5.92
C SER A 72 -8.68 2.91 -6.51
N LYS A 73 -7.97 3.72 -5.74
CA LYS A 73 -7.48 5.04 -6.20
C LYS A 73 -6.41 4.95 -7.26
N ILE A 74 -5.49 3.98 -7.17
CA ILE A 74 -4.45 3.78 -8.18
C ILE A 74 -5.01 3.21 -9.47
N GLY A 75 -6.04 2.36 -9.41
CA GLY A 75 -6.75 1.91 -10.60
C GLY A 75 -7.35 3.06 -11.43
N HIS A 76 -7.67 4.20 -10.81
CA HIS A 76 -8.16 5.41 -11.49
C HIS A 76 -7.05 6.34 -12.01
N LEU A 77 -5.78 6.11 -11.66
CA LEU A 77 -4.62 6.89 -12.12
C LEU A 77 -3.99 6.32 -13.41
N ARG A 78 -4.55 5.24 -13.95
CA ARG A 78 -4.13 4.61 -15.21
C ARG A 78 -4.74 5.29 -16.43
#